data_AF-A0A5D2MHX0-F1
#
_entry.id   AF-A0A5D2MHX0-F1
#
_cell.length_a   1.000
_cell.length_b   1.000
_cell.length_c   1.000
_cell.angle_alpha   90.00
_cell.angle_beta   90.00
_cell.angle_gamma   90.00
#
_symmetry.space_group_name_H-M   'P 1'
#
loop_
_entity.id
_entity.type
_entity.pdbx_description
1 polymer ?
#
loop_
_entity_poly.entity_id
_entity_poly.type
_entity_poly.pdbx_seq_one_letter_code
_entity_poly.pdbx_strand_id
1 'polypeptide(L)'
;MEKALRVYAEMLRLVRRLPKDSRPYYAKYARENFVNYRDFDASDSKALDELFHRAYNHSLWVLNKYSVDESAAQKLKEICFHG
;
A
#
# COMPACT_ATOMS: atom_id res chain seq x y z
N MET A 1 0.34 5.45 14.21
CA MET A 1 1.47 4.89 13.41
C MET A 1 1.36 3.40 13.13
N GLU A 2 0.81 2.58 14.03
CA GLU A 2 0.73 1.11 13.82
C GLU A 2 0.00 0.68 12.54
N LYS A 3 -1.16 1.29 12.25
CA LYS A 3 -1.92 1.05 11.01
C LYS A 3 -1.09 1.34 9.75
N ALA A 4 -0.38 2.47 9.71
CA ALA A 4 0.47 2.84 8.58
C ALA A 4 1.61 1.82 8.36
N LEU A 5 2.22 1.31 9.43
CA LEU A 5 3.22 0.25 9.34
C LEU A 5 2.64 -1.07 8.81
N ARG A 6 1.42 -1.42 9.21
CA ARG A 6 0.70 -2.60 8.69
C ARG A 6 0.40 -2.46 7.20
N VAL A 7 -0.09 -1.30 6.76
CA VAL A 7 -0.30 -0.98 5.34
C VAL A 7 1.01 -1.12 4.55
N TYR A 8 2.09 -0.49 5.02
CA TYR A 8 3.39 -0.55 4.36
C TYR A 8 3.92 -2.00 4.26
N ALA A 9 3.83 -2.77 5.34
CA ALA A 9 4.26 -4.16 5.35
C ALA A 9 3.48 -5.03 4.35
N GLU A 10 2.16 -4.85 4.25
CA GLU A 10 1.35 -5.55 3.25
C GLU A 10 1.66 -5.10 1.82
N MET A 11 1.89 -3.80 1.56
CA MET A 11 2.33 -3.34 0.25
C MET A 11 3.63 -4.04 -0.19
N LEU A 12 4.62 -4.17 0.71
CA LEU A 12 5.85 -4.90 0.41
C LEU A 12 5.62 -6.40 0.14
N ARG A 13 4.60 -7.02 0.77
CA ARG A 13 4.20 -8.40 0.47
C ARG A 13 3.58 -8.52 -0.91
N LEU A 14 2.76 -7.55 -1.32
CA LEU A 14 2.20 -7.49 -2.68
C LEU A 14 3.28 -7.29 -3.74
N VAL A 15 4.28 -6.43 -3.47
CA VAL A 15 5.42 -6.24 -4.38
C VAL A 15 6.15 -7.56 -4.67
N ARG A 16 6.22 -8.49 -3.72
CA ARG A 16 6.83 -9.82 -3.94
C ARG A 16 6.05 -10.70 -4.92
N ARG A 17 4.76 -10.41 -5.16
CA ARG A 17 3.92 -11.11 -6.14
C ARG A 17 4.15 -10.64 -7.58
N LEU A 18 4.80 -9.50 -7.76
CA LEU A 18 5.09 -8.94 -9.08
C LEU A 18 6.25 -9.70 -9.79
N PRO A 19 6.42 -9.53 -11.12
CA PRO A 19 7.60 -10.02 -11.84
C PRO A 19 8.90 -9.55 -11.19
N LYS A 20 9.93 -10.40 -11.16
CA LYS A 20 11.21 -10.13 -10.44
C LYS A 20 11.81 -8.78 -10.80
N ASP A 21 11.79 -8.41 -12.08
CA ASP A 21 12.44 -7.21 -12.60
C ASP A 21 11.70 -5.92 -12.25
N SER A 22 10.39 -5.99 -11.93
CA SER A 22 9.61 -4.82 -11.52
C SER A 22 9.63 -4.58 -10.00
N ARG A 23 10.00 -5.58 -9.19
CA ARG A 23 9.97 -5.48 -7.72
C ARG A 23 10.83 -4.34 -7.16
N PRO A 24 12.09 -4.12 -7.62
CA PRO A 24 12.92 -3.05 -7.07
C PRO A 24 12.28 -1.67 -7.24
N TYR A 25 11.68 -1.41 -8.40
CA TYR A 25 10.97 -0.16 -8.69
C TYR A 25 9.80 0.05 -7.72
N TYR A 26 8.90 -0.93 -7.59
CA TYR A 26 7.71 -0.76 -6.73
C TYR A 26 8.05 -0.80 -5.23
N ALA A 27 9.09 -1.53 -4.81
CA ALA A 27 9.57 -1.48 -3.43
C ALA A 27 10.13 -0.10 -3.07
N LYS A 28 10.90 0.51 -3.98
CA LYS A 28 11.40 1.89 -3.84
C LYS A 28 10.23 2.87 -3.77
N TYR A 29 9.29 2.80 -4.71
CA TYR A 29 8.12 3.67 -4.75
C TYR A 29 7.29 3.59 -3.46
N ALA A 30 7.04 2.38 -2.94
CA ALA A 30 6.32 2.19 -1.68
C ALA A 30 7.06 2.82 -0.49
N ARG A 31 8.39 2.69 -0.44
CA ARG A 31 9.23 3.30 0.61
C ARG A 31 9.20 4.82 0.56
N GLU A 32 9.37 5.40 -0.62
CA GLU A 32 9.35 6.86 -0.82
C GLU A 32 8.01 7.45 -0.39
N ASN A 33 6.91 6.85 -0.82
CA ASN A 33 5.57 7.25 -0.40
C ASN A 33 5.37 7.13 1.11
N PHE A 34 5.77 6.01 1.71
CA PHE A 34 5.64 5.82 3.17
C PHE A 34 6.43 6.85 3.99
N VAL A 35 7.64 7.22 3.55
CA VAL A 35 8.43 8.26 4.22
C VAL A 35 7.76 9.62 4.12
N ASN A 36 7.24 9.98 2.94
CA ASN A 36 6.52 11.25 2.74
C ASN A 36 5.25 11.36 3.61
N TYR A 37 4.67 10.24 4.04
CA TYR A 37 3.50 10.22 4.92
C TYR A 37 3.84 10.38 6.40
N ARG A 38 5.12 10.37 6.79
CA ARG A 38 5.52 10.63 8.18
C ARG A 38 5.29 12.08 8.60
N ASP A 39 5.30 12.99 7.63
CA ASP A 39 5.08 14.41 7.85
C ASP A 39 3.58 14.78 7.74
N PHE A 40 2.72 13.80 7.45
CA PHE A 40 1.27 13.98 7.45
C PHE A 40 0.76 14.12 8.88
N ASP A 41 -0.14 15.06 9.11
CA ASP A 41 -0.74 15.28 10.43
C ASP A 41 -1.55 14.04 10.84
N ALA A 42 -1.01 13.29 11.81
CA ALA A 42 -1.64 12.09 12.32
C ALA A 42 -2.91 12.37 13.15
N SER A 43 -3.21 13.64 13.43
CA SER A 43 -4.42 14.06 14.13
C SER A 43 -5.63 14.22 13.19
N ASP A 44 -5.42 14.35 11.87
CA ASP A 44 -6.48 14.36 10.87
C ASP A 44 -6.79 12.93 10.39
N SER A 45 -7.76 12.30 11.07
CA SER A 45 -8.19 10.94 10.76
C SER A 45 -8.75 10.79 9.34
N LYS A 46 -9.41 11.82 8.80
CA LYS A 46 -9.98 11.78 7.45
C LYS A 46 -8.89 11.79 6.39
N ALA A 47 -7.87 12.61 6.58
CA ALA A 47 -6.69 12.62 5.71
C ALA A 47 -5.97 11.27 5.69
N LEU A 48 -5.85 10.62 6.86
CA LEU A 48 -5.25 9.29 6.97
C LEU A 48 -6.10 8.21 6.28
N ASP A 49 -7.42 8.25 6.40
CA ASP A 49 -8.30 7.30 5.72
C ASP A 49 -8.23 7.45 4.19
N GLU A 50 -8.27 8.69 3.69
CA GLU A 50 -8.08 8.96 2.26
C GLU A 50 -6.72 8.46 1.76
N LEU A 51 -5.68 8.62 2.58
CA LEU A 51 -4.35 8.12 2.29
C LEU A 51 -4.32 6.59 2.17
N PHE A 52 -4.93 5.87 3.11
CA PHE A 52 -5.00 4.41 3.07
C PHE A 52 -5.85 3.89 1.91
N HIS A 53 -6.94 4.60 1.57
CA HIS A 53 -7.73 4.28 0.38
C HIS A 53 -6.91 4.44 -0.91
N ARG A 54 -6.12 5.53 -1.04
CA ARG A 54 -5.22 5.72 -2.18
C ARG A 54 -4.16 4.60 -2.26
N ALA A 55 -3.58 4.21 -1.12
CA ALA A 55 -2.60 3.12 -1.07
C ALA A 55 -3.19 1.78 -1.54
N TYR A 56 -4.43 1.47 -1.13
CA TYR A 56 -5.14 0.28 -1.59
C TYR A 56 -5.41 0.33 -3.10
N ASN A 57 -6.00 1.43 -3.60
CA ASN A 57 -6.36 1.58 -5.01
C ASN A 57 -5.12 1.52 -5.92
N HIS A 58 -4.02 2.15 -5.52
CA HIS A 58 -2.77 2.08 -6.26
C HIS A 58 -2.19 0.66 -6.26
N SER A 59 -2.25 -0.04 -5.13
CA SER A 59 -1.79 -1.42 -5.05
C SER A 59 -2.60 -2.35 -5.97
N LEU A 60 -3.92 -2.21 -6.01
CA LEU A 60 -4.77 -2.93 -6.98
C LEU A 60 -4.38 -2.63 -8.42
N TRP A 61 -4.23 -1.35 -8.78
CA TRP A 61 -3.83 -0.96 -10.13
C TRP A 61 -2.51 -1.61 -10.56
N VAL A 62 -1.51 -1.63 -9.66
CA VAL A 62 -0.22 -2.30 -9.93
C VAL A 62 -0.39 -3.80 -10.10
N LEU A 63 -1.20 -4.47 -9.26
CA LEU A 63 -1.45 -5.91 -9.41
C LEU A 63 -2.11 -6.23 -10.75
N ASN A 64 -3.15 -5.46 -11.12
CA ASN A 64 -3.87 -5.61 -12.39
C ASN A 64 -2.96 -5.39 -13.60
N LYS A 65 -2.06 -4.41 -13.53
CA LYS A 65 -1.04 -4.16 -14.57
C LYS A 65 -0.18 -5.39 -14.87
N TYR A 66 0.05 -6.27 -13.89
CA TYR A 66 0.83 -7.50 -14.04
C TYR A 66 -0.02 -8.77 -14.00
N SER A 67 -1.34 -8.64 -14.19
CA SER A 67 -2.29 -9.77 -14.17
C SER A 67 -2.23 -10.61 -12.89
N VAL A 68 -1.88 -9.97 -11.77
CA VAL A 68 -1.95 -10.61 -10.44
C VAL A 68 -3.38 -10.51 -9.94
N ASP A 69 -3.93 -11.63 -9.49
CA ASP A 69 -5.30 -11.71 -8.97
C ASP A 69 -5.56 -10.71 -7.82
N GLU A 70 -6.67 -9.98 -7.90
CA GLU A 70 -7.05 -8.94 -6.94
C GLU A 70 -7.25 -9.48 -5.52
N SER A 71 -7.61 -10.76 -5.36
CA SER A 71 -7.74 -11.40 -4.04
C SER A 71 -6.42 -11.39 -3.25
N ALA A 72 -5.28 -11.24 -3.93
CA ALA A 72 -3.99 -11.05 -3.26
C ALA A 72 -3.98 -9.81 -2.36
N ALA A 73 -4.77 -8.77 -2.69
CA ALA A 73 -4.88 -7.52 -1.94
C ALA A 73 -5.95 -7.54 -0.85
N GLN A 74 -6.66 -8.66 -0.62
CA GLN A 74 -7.75 -8.74 0.36
C GLN A 74 -7.31 -8.27 1.76
N LYS A 75 -6.13 -8.71 2.21
CA LYS A 75 -5.59 -8.31 3.51
C LYS A 75 -5.24 -6.81 3.58
N LEU A 76 -4.77 -6.24 2.48
CA LEU A 76 -4.51 -4.80 2.40
C LEU A 76 -5.83 -4.02 2.47
N LYS A 77 -6.88 -4.49 1.79
CA LYS A 77 -8.23 -3.93 1.89
C LYS A 77 -8.70 -3.89 3.34
N GLU A 78 -8.62 -5.01 4.04
CA GLU A 78 -9.06 -5.09 5.43
C GLU A 78 -8.34 -4.08 6.33
N ILE A 79 -7.02 -3.96 6.18
CA ILE A 79 -6.25 -2.99 6.96
C ILE A 79 -6.62 -1.56 6.60
N CYS A 80 -6.77 -1.23 5.32
CA CYS A 80 -7.07 0.15 4.90
C CYS A 80 -8.48 0.60 5.33
N PHE A 81 -9.49 -0.28 5.25
CA PHE A 81 -10.89 0.07 5.44
C PHE A 81 -11.48 -0.33 6.80
N HIS A 82 -10.87 -1.26 7.53
CA HIS A 82 -11.43 -1.83 8.76
C HIS A 82 -10.43 -1.92 9.93
N GLY A 83 -9.16 -1.59 9.71
CA GLY A 83 -8.09 -1.69 10.70
C GLY A 83 -7.75 -0.40 11.43
#